data_AF-A0A0J0XBU9-F1
#
_entry.id   AF-A0A0J0XBU9-F1
#
_cell.length_a   1.000
_cell.length_b   1.000
_cell.length_c   1.000
_cell.angle_alpha   90.00
_cell.angle_beta   90.00
_cell.angle_gamma   90.00
#
_symmetry.space_group_name_H-M   'P 1'
#
loop_
_entity.id
_entity.type
_entity.pdbx_description
1 polymer ?
#
loop_
_entity_poly.entity_id
_entity_poly.type
_entity_poly.pdbx_seq_one_letter_code
_entity_poly.pdbx_strand_id
1 'polypeptide(L)'
;MFHAFAKAWPNPIFHTEVRGKAIEWMRSHPQDFVNFLPFRHGKQLTLDTYLHEMAQDGCYGDNLTLQAVCKAFSVTVMVLKDENHQFSWMGVNDHPPQRRVFWFYLHRYHYENLLLPRFVVL
;
A
#
# COMPACT_ATOMS: atom_id res chain seq x y z
N MET A 1 0.13 7.10 1.06
CA MET A 1 0.26 5.80 0.35
C MET A 1 -0.62 5.74 -0.90
N PHE A 2 -1.96 5.75 -0.78
CA PHE A 2 -2.86 5.64 -1.95
C PHE A 2 -2.65 6.72 -3.03
N HIS A 3 -2.36 7.96 -2.64
CA HIS A 3 -2.01 9.03 -3.58
C HIS A 3 -0.72 8.74 -4.37
N ALA A 4 0.35 8.31 -3.68
CA ALA A 4 1.61 7.96 -4.32
C ALA A 4 1.42 6.81 -5.33
N PHE A 5 0.59 5.82 -4.98
CA PHE A 5 0.26 4.75 -5.91
C PHE A 5 -0.53 5.26 -7.12
N ALA A 6 -1.61 6.02 -6.89
CA ALA A 6 -2.43 6.59 -7.97
C ALA A 6 -1.60 7.44 -8.94
N LYS A 7 -0.67 8.25 -8.42
CA LYS A 7 0.23 9.10 -9.21
C LYS A 7 1.24 8.30 -10.05
N ALA A 8 1.70 7.14 -9.56
CA ALA A 8 2.60 6.27 -10.31
C ALA A 8 1.87 5.36 -11.32
N TRP A 9 0.56 5.21 -11.20
CA TRP A 9 -0.20 4.36 -12.10
C TRP A 9 -0.20 4.95 -13.52
N PRO A 10 0.04 4.15 -14.58
CA PRO A 10 0.16 4.68 -15.94
C PRO A 10 -1.11 5.34 -16.47
N ASN A 11 -2.27 4.82 -16.06
CA ASN A 11 -3.56 5.37 -16.41
C ASN A 11 -4.06 6.22 -15.23
N PRO A 12 -4.70 7.38 -15.45
CA PRO A 12 -5.27 8.15 -14.35
C PRO A 12 -6.26 7.30 -13.54
N ILE A 13 -6.03 7.17 -12.24
CA ILE A 13 -6.94 6.57 -11.27
C ILE A 13 -6.99 7.45 -10.02
N PHE A 14 -8.13 7.47 -9.34
CA PHE A 14 -8.24 8.21 -8.09
C PHE A 14 -7.67 7.41 -6.92
N HIS A 15 -7.05 8.09 -5.96
CA HIS A 15 -6.56 7.46 -4.73
C HIS A 15 -7.68 6.77 -3.93
N THR A 16 -8.93 7.26 -4.03
CA THR A 16 -10.12 6.63 -3.44
C THR A 16 -10.43 5.28 -4.08
N GLU A 17 -10.23 5.14 -5.39
CA GLU A 17 -10.39 3.88 -6.10
C GLU A 17 -9.31 2.86 -5.69
N VAL A 18 -8.05 3.32 -5.57
CA VAL A 18 -6.95 2.48 -5.05
C VAL A 18 -7.28 1.97 -3.64
N ARG A 19 -7.76 2.86 -2.75
CA ARG A 19 -8.21 2.50 -1.40
C ARG A 19 -9.35 1.47 -1.45
N GLY A 20 -10.35 1.71 -2.29
CA GLY A 20 -11.50 0.80 -2.47
C GLY A 20 -11.07 -0.61 -2.85
N LYS A 21 -10.18 -0.73 -3.86
CA LYS A 21 -9.64 -2.03 -4.30
C LYS A 21 -8.82 -2.74 -3.23
N ALA A 22 -8.06 -2.00 -2.42
CA ALA A 22 -7.32 -2.57 -1.29
C ALA A 22 -8.28 -3.16 -0.24
N ILE A 23 -9.31 -2.40 0.14
CA ILE A 23 -10.33 -2.82 1.11
C ILE A 23 -11.10 -4.04 0.59
N GLU A 24 -11.49 -4.04 -0.69
CA GLU A 24 -12.17 -5.16 -1.35
C GLU A 24 -11.30 -6.43 -1.37
N TRP A 25 -10.00 -6.28 -1.66
CA TRP A 25 -9.06 -7.39 -1.60
C TRP A 25 -8.95 -7.98 -0.18
N MET A 26 -8.79 -7.14 0.83
CA MET A 26 -8.71 -7.58 2.22
C MET A 26 -10.00 -8.28 2.68
N ARG A 27 -11.17 -7.78 2.25
CA ARG A 27 -12.46 -8.38 2.56
C ARG A 27 -12.64 -9.76 1.91
N SER A 28 -12.11 -9.95 0.69
CA SER A 28 -12.19 -11.22 -0.05
C SER A 28 -11.11 -12.24 0.33
N HIS A 29 -10.03 -11.80 0.98
CA HIS A 29 -8.90 -12.66 1.41
C HIS A 29 -8.53 -12.42 2.88
N PRO A 30 -9.49 -12.53 3.82
CA PRO A 30 -9.28 -12.14 5.22
C PRO A 30 -8.12 -12.89 5.89
N GLN A 31 -7.92 -14.17 5.54
CA GLN A 31 -6.89 -15.04 6.11
C GLN A 31 -5.47 -14.49 5.94
N ASP A 32 -5.24 -13.65 4.92
CA ASP A 32 -3.93 -13.06 4.65
C ASP A 32 -3.59 -11.90 5.61
N PHE A 33 -4.60 -11.35 6.31
CA PHE A 33 -4.48 -10.10 7.06
C PHE A 33 -4.83 -10.20 8.55
N VAL A 34 -5.78 -11.07 8.93
CA VAL A 34 -6.36 -11.11 10.28
C VAL A 34 -5.33 -11.22 11.40
N ASN A 35 -4.26 -12.01 11.19
CA ASN A 35 -3.21 -12.23 12.19
C ASN A 35 -2.28 -11.01 12.38
N PHE A 36 -2.30 -10.07 11.46
CA PHE A 36 -1.44 -8.89 11.46
C PHE A 36 -2.19 -7.60 11.82
N LEU A 37 -3.49 -7.70 12.11
CA LEU A 37 -4.29 -6.54 12.51
C LEU A 37 -3.76 -5.95 13.83
N PRO A 38 -3.78 -4.62 13.98
CA PRO A 38 -3.21 -3.95 15.15
C PRO A 38 -4.03 -4.24 16.41
N PHE A 39 -3.37 -4.15 17.56
CA PHE A 39 -4.02 -4.19 18.87
C PHE A 39 -4.44 -2.78 19.29
N ARG A 40 -5.64 -2.67 19.85
CA ARG A 40 -6.14 -1.45 20.50
C ARG A 40 -6.70 -1.81 21.87
N HIS A 41 -6.25 -1.11 22.90
CA HIS A 41 -6.63 -1.36 24.30
C HIS A 41 -6.47 -2.85 24.72
N GLY A 42 -5.37 -3.48 24.30
CA GLY A 42 -5.06 -4.87 24.65
C GLY A 42 -5.84 -5.94 23.89
N LYS A 43 -6.66 -5.56 22.90
CA LYS A 43 -7.40 -6.50 22.03
C LYS A 43 -7.05 -6.28 20.56
N GLN A 44 -6.92 -7.37 19.81
CA GLN A 44 -6.73 -7.27 18.36
C GLN A 44 -8.00 -6.73 17.70
N LEU A 45 -7.85 -5.79 16.78
CA LEU A 45 -9.00 -5.32 15.99
C LEU A 45 -9.57 -6.47 15.15
N THR A 46 -10.89 -6.47 14.98
CA THR A 46 -11.53 -7.30 13.97
C THR A 46 -11.26 -6.72 12.58
N LEU A 47 -11.27 -7.57 11.55
CA LEU A 47 -11.09 -7.11 10.18
C LEU A 47 -12.16 -6.08 9.79
N ASP A 48 -13.42 -6.30 10.16
CA ASP A 48 -14.50 -5.35 9.87
C ASP A 48 -14.28 -3.98 10.52
N THR A 49 -13.82 -3.94 11.77
CA THR A 49 -13.49 -2.66 12.45
C THR A 49 -12.34 -1.96 11.73
N TYR A 50 -11.29 -2.70 11.40
CA TYR A 50 -10.13 -2.16 10.68
C TYR A 50 -10.54 -1.60 9.31
N LEU A 51 -11.32 -2.35 8.52
CA LEU A 51 -11.75 -1.91 7.19
C LEU A 51 -12.74 -0.74 7.26
N HIS A 52 -13.60 -0.70 8.27
CA HIS A 52 -14.51 0.43 8.49
C HIS A 52 -13.73 1.73 8.75
N GLU A 53 -12.68 1.69 9.55
CA GLU A 53 -11.80 2.83 9.80
C GLU A 53 -10.96 3.20 8.57
N MET A 54 -10.42 2.19 7.88
CA MET A 54 -9.62 2.41 6.66
C MET A 54 -10.43 3.02 5.51
N ALA A 55 -11.75 2.79 5.48
CA ALA A 55 -12.64 3.39 4.51
C ALA A 55 -12.84 4.90 4.70
N GLN A 56 -12.56 5.44 5.90
CA GLN A 56 -12.78 6.85 6.19
C GLN A 56 -11.82 7.75 5.42
N ASP A 57 -12.32 8.92 5.00
CA ASP A 57 -11.47 9.93 4.37
C ASP A 57 -10.42 10.48 5.35
N GLY A 58 -9.24 10.78 4.80
CA GLY A 58 -8.07 11.14 5.61
C GLY A 58 -7.39 9.99 6.34
N CYS A 59 -7.95 8.77 6.37
CA CYS A 59 -7.27 7.62 6.96
C CYS A 59 -5.99 7.25 6.18
N TYR A 60 -4.88 7.16 6.90
CA TYR A 60 -3.57 6.84 6.32
C TYR A 60 -3.49 5.35 5.99
N GLY A 61 -3.07 5.04 4.76
CA GLY A 61 -2.68 3.68 4.41
C GLY A 61 -1.38 3.26 5.11
N ASP A 62 -1.33 2.00 5.50
CA ASP A 62 -0.26 1.32 6.22
C ASP A 62 0.36 0.16 5.39
N ASN A 63 1.16 -0.70 6.04
CA ASN A 63 1.78 -1.85 5.38
C ASN A 63 0.75 -2.90 4.92
N LEU A 64 -0.34 -3.12 5.67
CA LEU A 64 -1.37 -4.11 5.31
C LEU A 64 -2.12 -3.68 4.05
N THR A 65 -2.52 -2.41 3.99
CA THR A 65 -3.15 -1.85 2.80
C THR A 65 -2.19 -1.73 1.63
N LEU A 66 -0.90 -1.47 1.85
CA LEU A 66 0.09 -1.51 0.76
C LEU A 66 0.26 -2.93 0.18
N GLN A 67 0.25 -3.96 1.04
CA GLN A 67 0.24 -5.35 0.62
C GLN A 67 -1.02 -5.68 -0.18
N ALA A 68 -2.20 -5.25 0.30
CA ALA A 68 -3.47 -5.43 -0.39
C ALA A 68 -3.48 -4.73 -1.76
N VAL A 69 -2.95 -3.51 -1.87
CA VAL A 69 -2.77 -2.81 -3.15
C VAL A 69 -1.88 -3.61 -4.09
N CYS A 70 -0.74 -4.13 -3.61
CA CYS A 70 0.16 -4.95 -4.44
C CYS A 70 -0.55 -6.19 -5.00
N LYS A 71 -1.38 -6.84 -4.18
CA LYS A 71 -2.16 -8.01 -4.61
C LYS A 71 -3.29 -7.64 -5.58
N ALA A 72 -4.11 -6.65 -5.22
CA ALA A 72 -5.26 -6.21 -6.03
C ALA A 72 -4.87 -5.74 -7.44
N PHE A 73 -3.70 -5.10 -7.57
CA PHE A 73 -3.20 -4.60 -8.86
C PHE A 73 -2.16 -5.52 -9.51
N SER A 74 -1.81 -6.65 -8.87
CA SER A 74 -0.76 -7.58 -9.34
C SER A 74 0.55 -6.86 -9.67
N VAL A 75 1.08 -6.13 -8.68
CA VAL A 75 2.34 -5.38 -8.78
C VAL A 75 3.27 -5.68 -7.61
N THR A 76 4.52 -5.23 -7.74
CA THR A 76 5.49 -5.18 -6.65
C THR A 76 5.78 -3.72 -6.31
N VAL A 77 5.88 -3.40 -5.01
CA VAL A 77 6.32 -2.08 -4.56
C VAL A 77 7.62 -2.23 -3.78
N MET A 78 8.66 -1.51 -4.21
CA MET A 78 9.92 -1.37 -3.48
C MET A 78 9.88 -0.06 -2.69
N VAL A 79 10.08 -0.13 -1.39
CA VAL A 79 10.06 1.03 -0.49
C VAL A 79 11.48 1.28 0.02
N LEU A 80 12.03 2.47 -0.26
CA LEU A 80 13.19 3.01 0.43
C LEU A 80 12.70 3.73 1.68
N LYS A 81 12.95 3.14 2.85
CA LYS A 81 12.63 3.74 4.14
C LYS A 81 13.77 4.62 4.62
N ASP A 82 13.44 5.76 5.20
CA ASP A 82 14.35 6.65 5.90
C ASP A 82 13.94 6.76 7.37
N GLU A 83 14.74 6.13 8.23
CA GLU A 83 14.60 6.14 9.68
C GLU A 83 15.78 6.91 10.28
N ASN A 84 15.63 8.23 10.42
CA ASN A 84 16.69 9.12 10.92
C ASN A 84 17.99 9.04 10.10
N HIS A 85 17.87 9.13 8.78
CA HIS A 85 18.97 9.01 7.81
C HIS A 85 19.61 7.61 7.74
N GLN A 86 18.98 6.61 8.36
CA GLN A 86 19.30 5.21 8.11
C GLN A 86 18.35 4.67 7.04
N PHE A 87 18.93 4.27 5.91
CA PHE A 87 18.17 3.84 4.74
C PHE A 87 18.06 2.32 4.68
N SER A 88 16.85 1.81 4.46
CA SER A 88 16.61 0.37 4.25
C SER A 88 15.61 0.12 3.13
N TRP A 89 15.79 -0.99 2.42
CA TRP A 89 14.87 -1.43 1.37
C TRP A 89 13.88 -2.45 1.90
N MET A 90 12.61 -2.29 1.52
CA MET A 90 11.54 -3.25 1.77
C MET A 90 10.81 -3.54 0.47
N GLY A 91 10.81 -4.81 0.05
CA GLY A 91 9.92 -5.28 -1.01
C GLY A 91 8.56 -5.63 -0.44
N VAL A 92 7.50 -5.21 -1.11
CA VAL A 92 6.12 -5.61 -0.79
C VAL A 92 5.63 -6.50 -1.92
N ASN A 93 5.30 -7.76 -1.56
CA ASN A 93 4.97 -8.92 -2.40
C ASN A 93 6.19 -9.84 -2.67
N ASP A 94 6.21 -11.02 -2.03
CA ASP A 94 7.35 -11.96 -1.99
C ASP A 94 7.44 -12.94 -3.18
N HIS A 95 6.53 -12.82 -4.13
CA HIS A 95 6.56 -13.64 -5.36
C HIS A 95 7.45 -13.00 -6.41
N PRO A 96 8.00 -13.77 -7.38
CA PRO A 96 8.87 -13.23 -8.41
C PRO A 96 8.26 -11.95 -9.01
N PRO A 97 9.10 -10.92 -9.27
CA PRO A 97 8.62 -9.58 -9.52
C PRO A 97 7.52 -9.61 -10.59
N GLN A 98 6.33 -9.18 -10.17
CA GLN A 98 5.21 -9.00 -11.08
C GLN A 98 5.66 -8.08 -12.21
N ARG A 99 4.98 -8.13 -13.37
CA ARG A 99 5.35 -7.37 -14.58
C ARG A 99 5.56 -5.86 -14.36
N ARG A 100 5.10 -5.29 -13.23
CA ARG A 100 5.25 -3.88 -12.87
C ARG A 100 5.78 -3.69 -11.45
N VAL A 101 6.84 -2.89 -11.33
CA VAL A 101 7.46 -2.49 -10.06
C VAL A 101 7.33 -0.98 -9.86
N PHE A 102 6.85 -0.55 -8.70
CA PHE A 102 6.86 0.85 -8.29
C PHE A 102 7.90 1.09 -7.19
N TRP A 103 8.49 2.28 -7.19
CA TRP A 103 9.54 2.67 -6.25
C TRP A 103 9.04 3.82 -5.40
N PHE A 104 8.88 3.57 -4.10
CA PHE A 104 8.43 4.56 -3.13
C PHE A 104 9.57 4.96 -2.18
N TYR A 105 9.50 6.19 -1.70
CA TYR A 105 10.26 6.70 -0.58
C TYR A 105 9.30 6.86 0.61
N LEU A 106 9.70 6.36 1.78
CA LEU A 106 8.96 6.49 3.03
C LEU A 106 9.80 7.24 4.04
N HIS A 107 9.34 8.43 4.43
CA HIS A 107 9.91 9.21 5.53
C HIS A 107 8.83 9.44 6.60
N ARG A 108 9.11 9.01 7.84
CA ARG A 108 8.15 8.96 8.94
C ARG A 108 6.91 8.13 8.57
N TYR A 109 5.82 8.78 8.17
CA TYR A 109 4.54 8.15 7.79
C TYR A 109 4.10 8.53 6.37
N HIS A 110 4.96 9.20 5.61
CA HIS A 110 4.61 9.76 4.32
C HIS A 110 5.28 8.99 3.17
N TYR A 111 4.44 8.43 2.29
CA TYR A 111 4.90 7.75 1.08
C TYR A 111 4.90 8.71 -0.10
N GLU A 112 6.00 8.71 -0.85
CA GLU A 112 6.14 9.42 -2.12
C GLU A 112 6.72 8.54 -3.22
N ASN A 113 6.59 8.97 -4.47
CA ASN A 113 7.25 8.30 -5.59
C ASN A 113 8.75 8.63 -5.59
N LEU A 114 9.60 7.61 -5.48
CA LEU A 114 11.06 7.76 -5.60
C LEU A 114 11.47 7.97 -7.06
N LEU A 115 10.77 7.30 -7.97
CA LEU A 115 10.93 7.46 -9.42
C LEU A 115 9.61 7.93 -10.01
N LEU A 116 9.64 9.01 -10.80
CA LEU A 116 8.49 9.39 -11.61
C LEU A 116 8.45 8.50 -12.86
N PRO A 117 7.27 8.07 -13.32
CA PRO A 117 7.16 7.32 -14.56
C PRO A 117 7.74 8.17 -15.71
N ARG A 118 8.79 7.66 -16.36
CA ARG A 118 9.24 8.24 -17.64
C ARG A 118 8.17 7.90 -18.68
N PHE A 119 7.48 8.91 -19.19
CA PHE A 119 6.74 8.79 -20.43
C PHE A 119 7.77 8.52 -21.54
N VAL A 120 7.87 7.28 -22.00
CA VAL A 120 8.47 7.01 -23.30
C VAL A 120 7.34 7.20 -24.29
N VAL A 121 7.27 8.40 -24.89
CA VAL A 121 6.50 8.62 -26.10
C VAL A 121 7.25 7.87 -27.19
N LEU A 122 6.69 6.76 -27.66
CA LEU A 122 7.13 6.07 -28.88
C LEU A 122 6.48 6.74 -30.09
#